data_AF-A0A1H0CGH1-F1
#
_entry.id   AF-A0A1H0CGH1-F1
#
_cell.length_a   1.000
_cell.length_b   1.000
_cell.length_c   1.000
_cell.angle_alpha   90.00
_cell.angle_beta   90.00
_cell.angle_gamma   90.00
#
_symmetry.space_group_name_H-M   'P 1'
#
loop_
_entity.id
_entity.type
_entity.pdbx_description
1 polymer ?
#
loop_
_entity_poly.entity_id
_entity_poly.type
_entity_poly.pdbx_seq_one_letter_code
_entity_poly.pdbx_strand_id
1 'polypeptide(L)' 'MEIKNPIEIGIDWTAESIKELLANLLTDFILVFPVLAGVSIGVYALLSMISEGLAKLGVIGVFVYGGLLVVVL' A
#
# COMPACT_ATOMS: atom_id res chain seq x y z
N MET A 1 16.29 0.15 -38.58
CA MET A 1 15.66 -0.78 -37.63
C MET A 1 16.69 -1.08 -36.57
N GLU A 2 16.56 -0.46 -35.39
CA GLU A 2 17.39 -0.81 -34.24
C GLU A 2 16.92 -2.18 -33.76
N ILE A 3 17.79 -3.19 -33.89
CA ILE A 3 17.53 -4.53 -33.39
C ILE A 3 17.75 -4.45 -31.88
N LYS A 4 16.68 -4.14 -31.13
CA LYS A 4 16.71 -4.15 -29.66
C LYS A 4 17.16 -5.52 -29.20
N ASN A 5 18.14 -5.54 -28.30
CA ASN A 5 18.69 -6.78 -27.76
C ASN A 5 17.55 -7.53 -27.01
N PRO A 6 17.49 -8.87 -27.02
CA PRO A 6 16.43 -9.61 -26.32
C PRO A 6 16.39 -9.32 -24.82
N ILE A 7 17.51 -8.85 -24.25
CA ILE A 7 17.61 -8.37 -22.87
C ILE A 7 16.85 -7.05 -22.66
N GLU A 8 16.92 -6.10 -23.60
CA GLU A 8 16.18 -4.83 -23.50
C GLU A 8 14.68 -5.05 -23.62
N ILE A 9 14.26 -5.97 -24.48
CA ILE A 9 12.84 -6.33 -24.63
C ILE A 9 12.30 -6.95 -23.34
N GLY A 10 13.08 -7.81 -22.67
CA GLY A 10 12.71 -8.39 -21.39
C GLY A 10 12.63 -7.37 -20.25
N ILE A 11 13.51 -6.37 -20.25
CA ILE A 11 13.49 -5.26 -19.26
C ILE A 11 12.28 -4.37 -19.50
N ASP A 12 11.97 -4.02 -20.75
CA ASP A 12 10.81 -3.19 -21.11
C ASP A 12 9.51 -3.88 -20.64
N TRP A 13 9.35 -5.19 -20.89
CA TRP A 13 8.17 -5.96 -20.46
C TRP A 13 8.01 -6.04 -18.93
N THR A 14 9.13 -6.22 -18.22
CA THR A 14 9.13 -6.29 -16.75
C THR A 14 8.81 -4.92 -16.14
N ALA A 15 9.36 -3.85 -16.70
CA ALA A 15 9.11 -2.48 -16.24
C ALA A 15 7.65 -2.05 -16.45
N GLU A 16 7.06 -2.44 -17.59
CA GLU A 16 5.67 -2.15 -17.90
C GLU A 16 4.70 -2.90 -16.98
N SER A 17 4.97 -4.18 -16.73
CA SER A 17 4.18 -5.01 -15.79
C SER A 17 4.25 -4.47 -14.35
N ILE A 18 5.42 -4.03 -13.89
CA ILE A 18 5.58 -3.42 -12.56
C ILE A 18 4.85 -2.07 -12.47
N LYS A 19 4.88 -1.27 -13.54
CA LYS A 19 4.17 0.01 -13.59
C LYS A 19 2.66 -0.17 -13.51
N GLU A 20 2.08 -1.12 -14.26
CA GLU A 20 0.66 -1.40 -14.17
C GLU A 20 0.26 -1.89 -12.78
N LEU A 21 1.05 -2.81 -12.19
CA LEU A 21 0.81 -3.29 -10.83
C LEU A 21 0.84 -2.14 -9.82
N LEU A 22 1.85 -1.26 -9.87
CA LEU A 22 1.95 -0.12 -8.97
C LEU A 22 0.86 0.92 -9.21
N ALA A 23 0.48 1.17 -10.47
CA ALA A 23 -0.58 2.13 -10.80
C ALA A 23 -1.94 1.67 -10.25
N ASN A 24 -2.25 0.37 -10.38
CA ASN A 24 -3.46 -0.21 -9.80
C ASN A 24 -3.40 -0.15 -8.27
N LEU A 25 -2.29 -0.60 -7.66
CA LEU A 25 -2.12 -0.54 -6.19
C LEU A 25 -2.27 0.87 -5.64
N LEU A 26 -1.69 1.87 -6.31
CA LEU A 26 -1.78 3.28 -5.91
C LEU A 26 -3.21 3.80 -6.02
N THR A 27 -3.94 3.42 -7.07
CA THR A 27 -5.33 3.83 -7.27
C THR A 27 -6.22 3.28 -6.15
N ASP A 28 -6.09 1.99 -5.85
CA ASP A 28 -6.85 1.35 -4.77
C ASP A 28 -6.44 1.89 -3.41
N PHE A 29 -5.15 2.15 -3.22
CA PHE A 29 -4.65 2.77 -1.99
C PHE A 29 -5.20 4.18 -1.80
N ILE A 30 -5.27 5.02 -2.85
CA ILE A 30 -5.86 6.38 -2.76
C ILE A 30 -7.34 6.33 -2.36
N LEU A 31 -8.09 5.34 -2.85
CA LEU A 31 -9.50 5.17 -2.50
C LEU A 31 -9.69 4.74 -1.04
N VAL A 32 -8.79 3.88 -0.53
CA VAL A 32 -8.90 3.30 0.82
C VAL A 32 -8.15 4.13 1.87
N PHE A 33 -7.23 5.01 1.47
CA PHE A 33 -6.42 5.85 2.34
C PHE A 33 -7.24 6.72 3.31
N PRO A 34 -8.34 7.40 2.89
CA PRO A 34 -9.16 8.19 3.82
C PRO A 34 -9.76 7.35 4.95
N VAL A 35 -10.17 6.12 4.63
CA VAL A 35 -10.72 5.17 5.60
C VAL A 35 -9.63 4.69 6.53
N LEU A 36 -8.45 4.32 6.02
CA LEU A 36 -7.30 3.90 6.84
C LEU A 36 -6.81 5.01 7.76
N ALA A 37 -6.74 6.24 7.26
CA ALA A 37 -6.37 7.41 8.06
C ALA A 37 -7.39 7.66 9.18
N GLY A 38 -8.70 7.62 8.86
CA GLY A 38 -9.77 7.78 9.84
C GLY A 38 -9.78 6.69 10.92
N VAL A 39 -9.66 5.42 10.51
CA VAL A 39 -9.57 4.27 11.43
C VAL A 39 -8.30 4.36 12.28
N SER A 40 -7.17 4.76 11.71
CA SER A 40 -5.90 4.94 12.44
C SER A 40 -6.02 6.01 13.53
N ILE A 41 -6.65 7.15 13.23
CA ILE A 41 -6.89 8.21 14.22
C ILE A 41 -7.80 7.70 15.34
N GLY A 42 -8.88 6.98 14.99
CA GLY A 42 -9.79 6.38 15.98
C GLY A 42 -9.10 5.36 16.89
N VAL A 43 -8.32 4.45 16.31
CA VAL A 43 -7.55 3.44 17.04
C VAL A 43 -6.50 4.10 17.94
N TYR A 44 -5.79 5.11 17.43
CA TYR A 44 -4.82 5.84 18.22
C TYR A 44 -5.47 6.54 19.40
N ALA A 45 -6.58 7.26 19.19
CA ALA A 45 -7.29 7.99 20.24
C ALA A 45 -7.86 7.06 21.33
N LEU A 46 -8.39 5.89 20.94
CA LEU A 46 -8.91 4.89 21.87
C LEU A 46 -7.78 4.25 22.70
N LEU A 47 -6.71 3.82 22.04
CA LEU A 47 -5.62 3.11 22.69
C LEU A 47 -4.70 4.06 23.47
N SER A 48 -4.60 5.34 23.09
CA SER A 48 -3.79 6.33 23.81
C SER A 48 -4.32 6.60 25.22
N MET A 49 -5.60 6.35 25.48
CA MET A 49 -6.16 6.43 26.83
C MET A 49 -5.63 5.33 27.76
N ILE A 50 -5.12 4.23 27.21
CA ILE A 50 -4.62 3.07 27.95
C ILE A 50 -3.09 3.07 27.96
N SER A 51 -2.46 3.21 26.80
CA SER A 51 -1.01 3.24 26.65
C SER A 51 -0.60 3.78 25.29
N GLU A 52 0.32 4.74 25.27
CA GLU A 52 0.89 5.25 24.01
C GLU A 52 1.60 4.17 23.19
N GLY A 53 2.19 3.15 23.85
CA GLY A 53 2.85 2.05 23.17
C GLY A 53 1.87 1.17 22.40
N LEU A 54 0.72 0.87 23.01
CA LEU A 54 -0.36 0.12 22.35
C LEU A 54 -1.00 0.93 21.23
N ALA A 55 -1.13 2.25 21.39
CA ALA A 55 -1.67 3.12 20.36
C ALA A 55 -0.81 3.11 19.09
N LYS A 56 0.51 3.18 19.23
CA LYS A 56 1.44 3.09 18.09
C LYS A 56 1.37 1.72 17.41
N LEU A 57 1.33 0.63 18.19
CA LEU A 57 1.16 -0.73 17.65
C LEU A 57 -0.19 -0.91 16.94
N GLY A 58 -1.26 -0.31 17.48
CA GLY A 58 -2.59 -0.33 16.87
C GLY A 58 -2.62 0.37 15.51
N VAL A 59 -2.00 1.54 15.39
CA VAL A 59 -1.87 2.24 14.10
C VAL A 59 -1.05 1.41 13.10
N ILE A 60 0.08 0.84 13.53
CA ILE A 60 0.87 -0.07 12.69
C ILE A 60 0.02 -1.26 12.23
N GLY A 61 -0.78 -1.85 13.12
CA GLY A 61 -1.70 -2.93 12.81
C GLY A 61 -2.74 -2.53 11.76
N VAL A 62 -3.34 -1.34 11.87
CA VAL A 62 -4.31 -0.82 10.89
C VAL A 62 -3.66 -0.66 9.52
N PHE A 63 -2.42 -0.15 9.46
CA PHE A 63 -1.71 -0.01 8.18
C PHE A 63 -1.31 -1.36 7.57
N VAL A 64 -0.87 -2.33 8.38
CA VAL A 64 -0.49 -3.66 7.89
C VAL A 64 -1.70 -4.45 7.41
N TYR A 65 -2.75 -4.57 8.24
CA TYR A 65 -3.97 -5.30 7.87
C TYR A 65 -4.77 -4.58 6.79
N GLY A 66 -4.85 -3.25 6.87
CA GLY A 66 -5.50 -2.41 5.88
C GLY A 66 -4.80 -2.45 4.53
N GLY A 67 -3.47 -2.39 4.52
CA GLY A 67 -2.67 -2.56 3.32
C GLY A 67 -2.80 -3.96 2.71
N LEU A 68 -2.85 -5.01 3.54
CA LEU A 68 -3.07 -6.38 3.06
C LEU A 68 -4.45 -6.54 2.39
N LEU A 69 -5.49 -5.93 2.95
CA LEU A 69 -6.83 -5.92 2.37
C LEU A 69 -6.85 -5.25 0.99
N VAL A 70 -6.13 -4.15 0.81
CA VAL A 70 -6.02 -3.45 -0.49
C VAL A 70 -5.31 -4.32 -1.54
N VAL A 71 -4.37 -5.17 -1.14
CA VAL A 71 -3.65 -6.06 -2.06
C VAL A 71 -4.46 -7.32 -2.43
N VAL A 72 -5.42 -7.71 -1.59
CA VAL A 72 -6.21 -8.94 -1.75
C VAL A 72 -7.60 -8.70 -2.36
N LEU A 73 -8.13 -7.48 -2.25
CA LEU A 73 -9.38 -7.05 -2.90
C LEU A 73 -9.19 -6.83 -4.41
#